data_AF-A0A9P7UVZ4-F1
#
_entry.id   AF-A0A9P7UVZ4-F1
#
_cell.length_a   1.000
_cell.length_b   1.000
_cell.length_c   1.000
_cell.angle_alpha   90.00
_cell.angle_beta   90.00
_cell.angle_gamma   90.00
#
_symmetry.space_group_name_H-M   'P 1'
#
loop_
_entity.id
_entity.type
_entity.pdbx_description
1 polymer ?
#
loop_
_entity_poly.entity_id
_entity_poly.type
_entity_poly.pdbx_seq_one_letter_code
_entity_poly.pdbx_strand_id
1 'polypeptide(L)'
;MIQCLACEDWFHESCCNLRDRPAPREQTPEENDQYQVNENENETRSEASSSGLPPPLLEASDYDAFICGSCVSKNSVLQRYAGSAGCLIVTRDSSSSPWKLYPEKDAVDNLSRSENTNCSQKRRSSPTGFSERNAKRQRVSPSSSSSSSEPCLAPSSSHQSDKIYTGIRDSEHLATLGTGDIFLTEGFRDRWCQCSTCLPLLKANRYLLEEEDTYEPPSDPDSGLSLEELGMRALSRLPRDRAIDGIHAFNAMREDLVQFLRPFAQDGKVVSDSDVKTFFETLMERHRGQNT
;
A
#
# COMPACT_ATOMS: atom_id res chain seq x y z
N MET A 1 -4.90 3.33 -4.57
CA MET A 1 -4.80 2.01 -3.87
C MET A 1 -3.75 2.16 -2.79
N ILE A 2 -3.91 1.47 -1.66
CA ILE A 2 -3.09 1.63 -0.46
C ILE A 2 -2.68 0.24 0.03
N GLN A 3 -1.42 0.06 0.43
CA GLN A 3 -0.91 -1.23 0.92
C GLN A 3 -0.98 -1.31 2.44
N CYS A 4 -1.41 -2.46 2.97
CA CYS A 4 -1.43 -2.73 4.40
C CYS A 4 -0.04 -3.11 4.91
N LEU A 5 0.47 -2.41 5.93
CA LEU A 5 1.77 -2.67 6.55
C LEU A 5 1.86 -4.06 7.23
N ALA A 6 0.73 -4.63 7.65
CA ALA A 6 0.72 -5.87 8.43
C ALA A 6 0.55 -7.15 7.60
N CYS A 7 -0.16 -7.08 6.46
CA CYS A 7 -0.39 -8.24 5.60
C CYS A 7 0.06 -8.04 4.15
N GLU A 8 0.61 -6.87 3.82
CA GLU A 8 1.12 -6.49 2.49
C GLU A 8 0.09 -6.52 1.35
N ASP A 9 -1.18 -6.82 1.65
CA ASP A 9 -2.28 -6.77 0.71
C ASP A 9 -2.61 -5.33 0.28
N TRP A 10 -3.15 -5.20 -0.92
CA TRP A 10 -3.55 -3.93 -1.54
C TRP A 10 -5.04 -3.68 -1.41
N PHE A 11 -5.39 -2.46 -0.99
CA PHE A 11 -6.75 -2.02 -0.75
C PHE A 11 -7.11 -0.81 -1.63
N HIS A 12 -8.36 -0.75 -2.09
CA HIS A 12 -8.87 0.43 -2.76
C HIS A 12 -9.27 1.48 -1.73
N GLU A 13 -9.01 2.76 -2.02
CA GLU A 13 -9.43 3.89 -1.15
C GLU A 13 -10.94 3.87 -0.85
N SER A 14 -11.76 3.45 -1.83
CA SER A 14 -13.20 3.29 -1.65
C SER A 14 -13.59 2.15 -0.72
N CYS A 15 -12.78 1.08 -0.64
CA CYS A 15 -12.99 -0.01 0.33
C CYS A 15 -12.63 0.39 1.76
N CYS A 16 -11.80 1.42 1.93
CA CYS A 16 -11.39 1.97 3.21
C CYS A 16 -12.24 3.19 3.63
N ASN A 17 -13.37 3.44 2.96
CA ASN A 17 -14.27 4.58 3.19
C ASN A 17 -13.61 5.96 3.02
N LEU A 18 -12.49 6.05 2.29
CA LEU A 18 -11.83 7.32 1.98
C LEU A 18 -12.47 8.06 0.82
N ARG A 19 -13.19 7.33 -0.04
CA ARG A 19 -13.93 7.87 -1.18
C ARG A 19 -15.23 7.11 -1.37
N ASP A 20 -16.20 7.78 -1.99
CA ASP A 20 -17.36 7.10 -2.51
C ASP A 20 -16.93 6.10 -3.60
N ARG A 21 -17.59 4.94 -3.60
CA ARG A 21 -17.32 3.91 -4.60
C ARG A 21 -17.82 4.42 -5.96
N PRO A 22 -16.96 4.55 -6.98
CA PRO A 22 -17.43 4.87 -8.32
C PRO A 22 -18.42 3.79 -8.76
N ALA A 23 -19.46 4.21 -9.49
CA ALA A 23 -20.40 3.27 -10.08
C ALA A 23 -19.63 2.23 -10.93
N PRO A 24 -20.09 0.97 -10.99
CA PRO A 24 -19.50 0.00 -11.90
C PRO A 24 -19.43 0.61 -13.29
N ARG A 25 -18.24 0.54 -13.92
CA ARG A 25 -18.04 1.05 -15.28
C ARG A 25 -19.08 0.37 -16.18
N GLU A 26 -19.93 1.16 -16.83
CA GLU A 26 -20.77 0.66 -17.92
C GLU A 26 -19.83 0.05 -18.97
N GLN A 27 -20.27 -1.05 -19.60
CA GLN A 27 -19.46 -1.75 -20.61
C GLN A 27 -18.93 -0.74 -21.63
N THR A 28 -17.64 -0.84 -21.92
CA THR A 28 -16.96 0.01 -22.91
C THR A 28 -17.84 0.08 -24.17
N PRO A 29 -18.28 1.27 -24.61
CA PRO A 29 -18.99 1.39 -25.87
C PRO A 29 -18.11 0.83 -26.99
N GLU A 30 -18.68 0.00 -27.86
CA GLU A 30 -17.99 -0.47 -29.06
C GLU A 30 -17.46 0.74 -29.84
N GLU A 31 -16.15 0.82 -30.01
CA GLU A 31 -15.49 1.89 -30.76
C GLU A 31 -15.99 1.85 -32.21
N ASN A 32 -16.69 2.90 -32.61
CA ASN A 32 -17.05 3.12 -34.01
C ASN A 32 -15.81 3.71 -34.70
N ASP A 33 -15.13 2.90 -35.50
CA ASP A 33 -13.94 3.27 -36.29
C ASP A 33 -14.21 4.50 -37.18
N GLN A 34 -13.75 5.67 -36.73
CA GLN A 34 -13.43 6.79 -37.62
C GLN A 34 -12.02 7.30 -37.29
N TYR A 35 -11.04 6.72 -37.98
CA TYR A 35 -9.67 7.19 -38.03
C TYR A 35 -9.61 8.64 -38.54
N GLN A 36 -9.16 9.56 -37.69
CA GLN A 36 -8.38 10.72 -38.12
C GLN A 36 -7.04 10.68 -37.41
N VAL A 37 -6.00 10.40 -38.19
CA VAL A 37 -4.60 10.42 -37.77
C VAL A 37 -4.19 11.88 -37.58
N ASN A 38 -4.01 12.30 -36.33
CA ASN A 38 -3.12 13.41 -36.01
C ASN A 38 -1.87 12.81 -35.38
N GLU A 39 -0.78 12.81 -36.13
CA GLU A 39 0.57 12.53 -35.62
C GLU A 39 0.97 13.66 -34.67
N ASN A 40 0.80 13.41 -33.38
CA ASN A 40 1.67 13.83 -32.29
C ASN A 40 0.93 13.53 -30.99
N GLU A 41 1.28 12.44 -30.32
CA GLU A 41 1.47 12.40 -28.87
C GLU A 41 1.84 10.98 -28.40
N ASN A 42 2.75 10.96 -27.43
CA ASN A 42 3.35 9.78 -26.83
C ASN A 42 2.33 9.12 -25.88
N GLU A 43 1.39 8.35 -26.41
CA GLU A 43 0.37 7.66 -25.61
C GLU A 43 0.88 6.32 -25.06
N THR A 44 1.70 6.41 -24.01
CA THR A 44 1.86 5.36 -22.99
C THR A 44 1.58 5.93 -21.61
N ARG A 45 0.51 6.71 -21.49
CA ARG A 45 -0.06 7.10 -20.20
C ARG A 45 -1.41 6.42 -20.04
N SER A 46 -1.45 5.40 -19.19
CA SER A 46 -2.70 4.86 -18.69
C SER A 46 -3.48 6.00 -18.02
N GLU A 47 -4.60 6.38 -18.62
CA GLU A 47 -5.66 7.27 -18.10
C GLU A 47 -6.37 6.67 -16.86
N ALA A 48 -5.67 5.91 -16.03
CA ALA A 48 -6.11 5.46 -14.71
C ALA A 48 -5.66 6.43 -13.61
N SER A 49 -5.37 7.69 -13.98
CA SER A 49 -4.92 8.70 -13.03
C SER A 49 -6.13 9.39 -12.39
N SER A 50 -6.04 9.61 -11.08
CA SER A 50 -7.00 10.24 -10.18
C SER A 50 -7.33 11.71 -10.53
N SER A 51 -7.28 12.13 -11.80
CA SER A 51 -7.31 13.53 -12.25
C SER A 51 -8.71 14.16 -12.33
N GLY A 52 -9.76 13.48 -11.88
CA GLY A 52 -11.14 14.02 -11.93
C GLY A 52 -12.07 13.63 -10.77
N LEU A 53 -11.55 12.96 -9.74
CA LEU A 53 -12.35 12.56 -8.57
C LEU A 53 -12.27 13.62 -7.47
N PRO A 54 -13.33 13.82 -6.65
CA PRO A 54 -13.23 14.65 -5.47
C PRO A 54 -12.09 14.16 -4.55
N PRO A 55 -11.46 15.08 -3.79
CA PRO A 55 -10.36 14.73 -2.91
C PRO A 55 -10.82 13.67 -1.89
N PRO A 56 -9.96 12.68 -1.57
CA PRO A 56 -10.28 11.69 -0.55
C PRO A 56 -10.42 12.35 0.82
N LEU A 57 -11.11 11.69 1.74
CA LEU A 57 -11.24 12.13 3.13
C LEU A 57 -9.88 12.26 3.83
N LEU A 58 -8.93 11.41 3.45
CA LEU A 58 -7.54 11.41 3.91
C LEU A 58 -6.61 11.31 2.71
N GLU A 59 -5.70 12.27 2.56
CA GLU A 59 -4.72 12.26 1.48
C GLU A 59 -3.51 11.39 1.83
N ALA A 60 -2.76 10.93 0.82
CA ALA A 60 -1.56 10.12 1.03
C ALA A 60 -0.44 10.85 1.79
N SER A 61 -0.49 12.19 1.87
CA SER A 61 0.41 13.03 2.66
C SER A 61 0.02 13.12 4.14
N ASP A 62 -1.19 12.72 4.51
CA ASP A 62 -1.70 12.85 5.88
C ASP A 62 -1.31 11.65 6.78
N TYR A 63 -0.77 10.58 6.19
CA TYR A 63 -0.38 9.36 6.91
C TYR A 63 0.83 8.68 6.26
N ASP A 64 1.60 7.97 7.06
CA ASP A 64 2.79 7.22 6.62
C ASP A 64 2.48 5.75 6.38
N ALA A 65 1.62 5.16 7.23
CA ALA A 65 1.32 3.73 7.17
C ALA A 65 -0.16 3.44 7.34
N PHE A 66 -0.62 2.39 6.66
CA PHE A 66 -2.00 1.92 6.70
C PHE A 66 -2.03 0.48 7.24
N ILE A 67 -2.99 0.18 8.12
CA ILE A 67 -3.25 -1.19 8.59
C ILE A 67 -4.73 -1.50 8.43
N CYS A 68 -5.03 -2.56 7.69
CA CYS A 68 -6.40 -2.97 7.41
C CYS A 68 -7.13 -3.49 8.67
N GLY A 69 -8.45 -3.33 8.69
CA GLY A 69 -9.31 -3.70 9.82
C GLY A 69 -9.21 -5.16 10.22
N SER A 70 -8.95 -6.07 9.28
CA SER A 70 -8.69 -7.48 9.55
C SER A 70 -7.42 -7.71 10.38
N CYS A 71 -6.35 -6.98 10.10
CA CYS A 71 -5.10 -7.06 10.85
C CYS A 71 -5.23 -6.37 12.21
N VAL A 72 -5.90 -5.22 12.26
CA VAL A 72 -6.19 -4.52 13.52
C VAL A 72 -7.05 -5.38 14.45
N SER A 73 -8.05 -6.09 13.91
CA SER A 73 -8.94 -6.96 14.69
C SER A 73 -8.21 -8.11 15.40
N LYS A 74 -7.04 -8.52 14.90
CA LYS A 74 -6.20 -9.56 15.50
C LYS A 74 -5.24 -9.02 16.55
N ASN A 75 -4.96 -7.71 16.56
CA ASN A 75 -3.96 -7.09 17.42
C ASN A 75 -4.59 -6.13 18.44
N SER A 76 -4.53 -6.50 19.72
CA SER A 76 -5.09 -5.72 20.82
C SER A 76 -4.34 -4.41 21.09
N VAL A 77 -3.07 -4.29 20.69
CA VAL A 77 -2.32 -3.04 20.79
C VAL A 77 -2.88 -2.03 19.80
N LEU A 78 -3.08 -2.44 18.54
CA LEU A 78 -3.64 -1.57 17.51
C LEU A 78 -5.06 -1.12 17.85
N GLN A 79 -5.90 -2.03 18.37
CA GLN A 79 -7.25 -1.66 18.85
C GLN A 79 -7.21 -0.61 19.95
N ARG A 80 -6.24 -0.69 20.87
CA ARG A 80 -6.09 0.28 21.97
C ARG A 80 -5.69 1.66 21.47
N TYR A 81 -4.84 1.71 20.44
CA TYR A 81 -4.35 2.96 19.86
C TYR A 81 -5.29 3.53 18.78
N ALA A 82 -6.27 2.78 18.31
CA ALA A 82 -7.26 3.25 17.33
C ALA A 82 -8.00 4.51 17.83
N GLY A 83 -7.92 5.60 17.07
CA GLY A 83 -8.52 6.88 17.43
C GLY A 83 -7.76 7.67 18.50
N SER A 84 -6.52 7.29 18.81
CA SER A 84 -5.60 8.10 19.64
C SER A 84 -4.81 9.09 18.78
N ALA A 85 -4.04 9.97 19.42
CA ALA A 85 -3.23 10.96 18.70
C ALA A 85 -2.24 10.29 17.72
N GLY A 86 -2.34 10.65 16.44
CA GLY A 86 -1.53 10.06 15.36
C GLY A 86 -1.95 8.66 14.90
N CYS A 87 -3.11 8.16 15.35
CA CYS A 87 -3.73 6.91 14.89
C CYS A 87 -5.17 7.21 14.45
N LEU A 88 -5.34 7.58 13.19
CA LEU A 88 -6.61 8.01 12.63
C LEU A 88 -7.45 6.80 12.23
N ILE A 89 -8.77 6.92 12.38
CA ILE A 89 -9.76 5.96 11.93
C ILE A 89 -10.87 6.67 11.14
N VAL A 90 -11.45 5.98 10.16
CA VAL A 90 -12.62 6.48 9.42
C VAL A 90 -13.87 5.88 10.04
N THR A 91 -14.78 6.74 10.49
CA THR A 91 -16.00 6.34 11.19
C THR A 91 -17.19 7.18 10.74
N ARG A 92 -18.40 6.70 11.01
CA ARG A 92 -19.64 7.50 10.95
C ARG A 92 -20.54 7.16 12.14
N ASP A 93 -21.44 8.08 12.49
CA ASP A 93 -22.32 7.91 13.65
C ASP A 93 -23.50 6.98 13.36
N SER A 94 -23.97 6.97 12.11
CA SER A 94 -25.08 6.15 11.63
C SER A 94 -24.90 5.77 10.16
N SER A 95 -25.69 4.80 9.67
CA SER A 95 -25.61 4.32 8.28
C SER A 95 -25.90 5.39 7.22
N SER A 96 -26.62 6.46 7.57
CA SER A 96 -26.97 7.57 6.68
C SER A 96 -26.05 8.78 6.83
N SER A 97 -25.16 8.79 7.83
CA SER A 97 -24.23 9.89 8.06
C SER A 97 -23.02 9.81 7.12
N PRO A 98 -22.45 10.95 6.70
CA PRO A 98 -21.21 10.95 5.93
C PRO A 98 -20.05 10.39 6.76
N TRP A 99 -19.04 9.86 6.05
CA TRP A 99 -17.79 9.42 6.66
C TRP A 99 -17.01 10.60 7.22
N LYS A 100 -16.42 10.42 8.40
CA LYS A 100 -15.57 11.41 9.08
C LYS A 100 -14.31 10.76 9.63
N LEU A 101 -13.26 11.56 9.78
CA LEU A 101 -12.02 11.15 10.44
C LEU A 101 -12.12 11.34 11.95
N TYR A 102 -11.54 10.40 12.69
CA TYR A 102 -11.41 10.48 14.13
C TYR A 102 -9.99 10.10 14.57
N PRO A 103 -9.35 10.86 15.48
CA PRO A 103 -9.80 12.14 16.03
C PRO A 103 -9.82 13.24 14.96
N GLU A 104 -10.65 14.26 15.14
CA GLU A 104 -10.70 15.42 14.23
C GLU A 104 -9.34 16.16 14.24
N LYS A 105 -8.86 16.63 13.08
CA LYS A 105 -7.53 17.28 12.93
C LYS A 105 -7.35 18.46 13.90
N ASP A 106 -8.41 19.19 14.25
CA ASP A 106 -8.35 20.33 15.18
C ASP A 106 -8.08 19.94 16.64
N ALA A 107 -8.35 18.69 17.02
CA ALA A 107 -8.10 18.18 18.36
C ALA A 107 -6.62 17.80 18.57
N VAL A 108 -5.91 17.38 17.52
CA VAL A 108 -4.51 16.94 17.62
C VAL A 108 -3.52 18.11 17.69
N ASP A 109 -3.82 19.25 17.05
CA ASP A 109 -2.97 20.45 17.08
C ASP A 109 -2.98 21.17 18.45
N ASN A 110 -4.02 20.95 19.27
CA ASN A 110 -4.08 21.49 20.63
C ASN A 110 -3.30 20.65 21.65
N LEU A 111 -3.02 19.37 21.37
CA LEU A 111 -2.19 18.53 22.25
C LEU A 111 -0.69 18.72 21.99
N SER A 112 -0.28 18.98 20.75
CA SER A 112 1.13 19.21 20.38
C SER A 112 1.68 20.57 20.87
N ARG A 113 0.80 21.54 21.19
CA ARG A 113 1.18 22.90 21.61
C ARG A 113 1.27 23.11 23.12
N SER A 114 0.86 22.14 23.94
CA SER A 114 0.74 22.28 25.40
C SER A 114 1.83 21.54 26.20
N GLU A 115 2.98 21.26 25.58
CA GLU A 115 4.19 20.78 26.26
C GLU A 115 5.31 21.82 26.14
N ASN A 116 5.07 23.04 26.62
CA ASN A 116 6.13 24.00 26.97
C ASN A 116 5.58 25.18 27.78
N THR A 117 5.14 24.92 29.02
CA THR A 117 5.08 25.98 30.04
C THR A 117 5.72 25.49 31.34
N ASN A 118 7.00 25.81 31.47
CA ASN A 118 7.71 25.76 32.74
C ASN A 118 6.98 26.63 33.78
N CYS A 119 6.38 25.98 34.78
CA CYS A 119 5.80 26.61 35.96
C CYS A 119 6.94 27.15 36.86
N SER A 120 7.35 28.39 36.60
CA SER A 120 8.24 29.15 37.47
C SER A 120 7.41 29.99 38.44
N GLN A 121 6.99 29.42 39.58
CA GLN A 121 6.57 30.23 40.72
C GLN A 121 7.76 30.48 41.65
N LYS A 122 8.31 31.68 41.55
CA LYS A 122 9.16 32.31 42.55
C LYS A 122 8.35 32.58 43.82
N ARG A 123 8.87 32.21 44.99
CA ARG A 123 8.96 33.12 46.16
C ARG A 123 10.01 32.63 47.18
N ARG A 124 10.92 33.58 47.50
CA ARG A 124 11.90 33.70 48.61
C ARG A 124 11.30 33.39 49.99
N SER A 125 11.98 33.17 51.13
CA SER A 125 13.38 32.96 51.59
C SER A 125 13.27 32.54 53.10
N SER A 126 14.27 31.83 53.64
CA SER A 126 14.47 31.26 55.01
C SER A 126 14.59 32.33 56.16
N PRO A 127 15.07 32.05 57.42
CA PRO A 127 15.27 30.83 58.25
C PRO A 127 14.90 30.99 59.77
N THR A 128 14.90 29.90 60.58
CA THR A 128 15.20 29.73 62.04
C THR A 128 14.54 28.41 62.51
N GLY A 129 15.02 27.52 63.39
CA GLY A 129 16.09 27.48 64.38
C GLY A 129 15.62 26.56 65.52
N PHE A 130 16.21 25.36 65.64
CA PHE A 130 16.33 24.43 66.78
C PHE A 130 15.13 23.89 67.62
N SER A 131 15.21 22.55 67.79
CA SER A 131 14.98 21.70 68.99
C SER A 131 13.62 21.01 69.29
N GLU A 132 13.67 19.68 69.05
CA GLU A 132 13.56 18.57 70.03
C GLU A 132 12.21 18.03 70.59
N ARG A 133 12.18 16.66 70.60
CA ARG A 133 11.45 15.67 71.44
C ARG A 133 10.00 15.32 71.07
N ASN A 134 9.51 14.09 71.23
CA ASN A 134 10.05 12.73 71.51
C ASN A 134 8.90 11.72 71.24
N ALA A 135 9.29 10.50 70.88
CA ALA A 135 8.61 9.23 70.63
C ALA A 135 7.16 8.97 71.13
N LYS A 136 6.36 8.27 70.29
CA LYS A 136 6.14 6.80 70.42
C LYS A 136 5.27 6.19 69.29
N ARG A 137 5.77 5.05 68.79
CA ARG A 137 5.08 3.83 68.28
C ARG A 137 4.75 3.68 66.78
N GLN A 138 5.53 2.76 66.21
CA GLN A 138 5.12 1.56 65.46
C GLN A 138 4.78 1.72 63.98
N ARG A 139 5.80 1.55 63.13
CA ARG A 139 5.65 0.79 61.88
C ARG A 139 6.97 0.16 61.45
N VAL A 140 6.85 -1.10 61.03
CA VAL A 140 7.89 -2.05 60.63
C VAL A 140 8.85 -1.43 59.60
N SER A 141 10.14 -1.69 59.79
CA SER A 141 11.25 -1.26 58.95
C SER A 141 11.22 -1.88 57.54
N PRO A 142 11.92 -1.25 56.57
CA PRO A 142 11.71 -1.41 55.15
C PRO A 142 12.65 -2.46 54.55
N SER A 143 12.10 -3.40 53.79
CA SER A 143 12.86 -4.19 52.83
C SER A 143 12.53 -3.68 51.42
N SER A 144 13.49 -2.92 50.92
CA SER A 144 13.68 -2.46 49.56
C SER A 144 13.35 -3.51 48.48
N SER A 145 12.31 -3.23 47.71
CA SER A 145 12.16 -3.69 46.33
C SER A 145 11.44 -2.60 45.54
N SER A 146 12.11 -1.46 45.38
CA SER A 146 11.72 -0.43 44.42
C SER A 146 12.08 -0.90 43.02
N SER A 147 11.25 -1.79 42.45
CA SER A 147 11.12 -1.85 41.00
C SER A 147 10.26 -0.65 40.60
N SER A 148 10.91 0.47 40.27
CA SER A 148 10.26 1.59 39.60
C SER A 148 9.84 1.11 38.21
N SER A 149 8.72 0.39 38.12
CA SER A 149 8.03 0.21 36.85
C SER A 149 7.53 1.58 36.44
N GLU A 150 8.10 2.14 35.36
CA GLU A 150 7.54 3.33 34.75
C GLU A 150 6.04 3.13 34.47
N PRO A 151 5.22 4.17 34.67
CA PRO A 151 3.80 4.07 34.40
C PRO A 151 3.57 3.79 32.90
N CYS A 152 2.55 2.97 32.61
CA CYS A 152 2.18 2.68 31.22
C CYS A 152 1.67 3.97 30.55
N LEU A 153 2.33 4.39 29.47
CA LEU A 153 1.96 5.54 28.64
C LEU A 153 0.99 5.17 27.50
N ALA A 154 0.51 3.93 27.43
CA ALA A 154 -0.45 3.55 26.41
C ALA A 154 -1.78 4.28 26.62
N PRO A 155 -2.40 4.84 25.57
CA PRO A 155 -3.69 5.50 25.68
C PRO A 155 -4.76 4.49 26.13
N SER A 156 -5.80 5.00 26.80
CA SER A 156 -7.03 4.24 26.99
C SER A 156 -7.73 4.06 25.64
N SER A 157 -8.44 2.95 25.44
CA SER A 157 -9.21 2.73 24.22
C SER A 157 -10.22 3.87 24.01
N SER A 158 -10.35 4.33 22.77
CA SER A 158 -11.35 5.33 22.44
C SER A 158 -12.71 4.64 22.32
N HIS A 159 -13.75 5.24 22.89
CA HIS A 159 -15.11 4.68 22.84
C HIS A 159 -15.63 4.52 21.40
N GLN A 160 -15.14 5.33 20.46
CA GLN A 160 -15.46 5.26 19.04
C GLN A 160 -14.85 4.01 18.41
N SER A 161 -13.58 3.73 18.70
CA SER A 161 -12.91 2.52 18.25
C SER A 161 -13.55 1.26 18.84
N ASP A 162 -13.88 1.27 20.13
CA ASP A 162 -14.50 0.14 20.83
C ASP A 162 -15.82 -0.25 20.16
N LYS A 163 -16.69 0.73 19.85
CA LYS A 163 -17.96 0.50 19.13
C LYS A 163 -17.78 -0.19 17.78
N ILE A 164 -16.76 0.19 17.02
CA ILE A 164 -16.48 -0.39 15.70
C ILE A 164 -16.05 -1.84 15.88
N TYR A 165 -15.07 -2.11 16.75
CA TYR A 165 -14.54 -3.46 16.92
C TYR A 165 -15.51 -4.41 17.62
N THR A 166 -16.38 -3.93 18.51
CA THR A 166 -17.48 -4.75 19.06
C THR A 166 -18.49 -5.09 17.97
N GLY A 167 -18.92 -4.11 17.18
CA GLY A 167 -19.87 -4.34 16.07
C GLY A 167 -19.33 -5.31 15.01
N ILE A 168 -18.03 -5.26 14.70
CA ILE A 168 -17.39 -6.21 13.80
C ILE A 168 -17.42 -7.64 14.35
N ARG A 169 -17.20 -7.82 15.67
CA ARG A 169 -17.18 -9.14 16.32
C ARG A 169 -18.56 -9.78 16.41
N ASP A 170 -19.58 -8.97 16.68
CA ASP A 170 -20.95 -9.46 16.85
C ASP A 170 -21.63 -9.78 15.50
N SER A 171 -20.93 -9.54 14.39
CA SER A 171 -21.35 -9.87 13.01
C SER A 171 -22.70 -9.25 12.60
N GLU A 172 -23.24 -8.35 13.43
CA GLU A 172 -24.38 -7.48 13.13
C GLU A 172 -23.89 -6.39 12.17
N HIS A 173 -24.06 -6.66 10.87
CA HIS A 173 -23.80 -5.73 9.77
C HIS A 173 -22.34 -5.27 9.63
N LEU A 174 -21.62 -5.95 8.73
CA LEU A 174 -20.39 -5.45 8.08
C LEU A 174 -20.33 -3.92 8.07
N ALA A 175 -19.43 -3.36 8.89
CA ALA A 175 -18.94 -2.00 8.77
C ALA A 175 -19.99 -0.88 8.70
N THR A 176 -21.14 -1.01 9.41
CA THR A 176 -22.12 0.08 9.39
C THR A 176 -21.55 1.37 9.98
N LEU A 177 -20.60 1.30 10.90
CA LEU A 177 -19.98 2.48 11.52
C LEU A 177 -18.55 2.76 11.02
N GLY A 178 -17.90 1.77 10.42
CA GLY A 178 -16.53 1.85 9.92
C GLY A 178 -15.93 0.48 9.67
N THR A 179 -14.88 0.41 8.86
CA THR A 179 -14.14 -0.82 8.52
C THR A 179 -13.14 -1.25 9.58
N GLY A 180 -12.83 -0.38 10.54
CA GLY A 180 -11.86 -0.63 11.61
C GLY A 180 -10.39 -0.49 11.16
N ASP A 181 -10.17 0.06 9.96
CA ASP A 181 -8.85 0.41 9.45
C ASP A 181 -8.20 1.52 10.28
N ILE A 182 -6.87 1.49 10.40
CA ILE A 182 -6.08 2.53 11.07
C ILE A 182 -5.09 3.15 10.08
N PHE A 183 -5.02 4.47 10.09
CA PHE A 183 -4.02 5.27 9.38
C PHE A 183 -3.06 5.89 10.41
N LEU A 184 -1.78 5.58 10.29
CA LEU A 184 -0.74 5.99 11.21
C LEU A 184 0.01 7.18 10.63
N THR A 185 0.03 8.29 11.37
CA THR A 185 0.74 9.51 10.93
C THR A 185 2.25 9.39 11.11
N GLU A 186 3.01 10.33 10.55
CA GLU A 186 4.47 10.41 10.66
C GLU A 186 4.99 10.17 12.08
N GLY A 187 6.08 9.39 12.19
CA GLY A 187 6.72 9.07 13.47
C GLY A 187 5.91 8.14 14.37
N PHE A 188 5.05 7.27 13.83
CA PHE A 188 4.20 6.39 14.64
C PHE A 188 4.98 5.39 15.50
N ARG A 189 6.17 4.98 15.06
CA ARG A 189 7.01 4.00 15.76
C ARG A 189 7.48 4.53 17.13
N ASP A 190 7.60 5.84 17.29
CA ASP A 190 8.03 6.46 18.55
C ASP A 190 6.89 6.61 19.58
N ARG A 191 5.64 6.50 19.14
CA ARG A 191 4.45 6.68 20.00
C ARG A 191 4.08 5.44 20.82
N TRP A 192 4.69 4.30 20.54
CA TRP A 192 4.38 3.06 21.22
C TRP A 192 4.90 3.06 22.66
N CYS A 193 4.05 2.63 23.60
CA CYS A 193 4.48 2.46 24.98
C CYS A 193 5.42 1.24 25.09
N GLN A 194 6.61 1.45 25.66
CA GLN A 194 7.64 0.42 25.82
C GLN A 194 7.68 -0.20 27.23
N CYS A 195 6.59 -0.09 28.01
CA CYS A 195 6.54 -0.69 29.33
C CYS A 195 6.62 -2.23 29.28
N SER A 196 6.88 -2.87 30.42
CA SER A 196 7.05 -4.33 30.54
C SER A 196 5.85 -5.14 30.04
N THR A 197 4.65 -4.55 30.02
CA THR A 197 3.41 -5.20 29.53
C THR A 197 3.20 -5.00 28.03
N CYS A 198 3.56 -3.84 27.48
CA CYS A 198 3.30 -3.48 26.07
C CYS A 198 4.41 -3.98 25.13
N LEU A 199 5.67 -3.91 25.57
CA LEU A 199 6.82 -4.27 24.75
C LEU A 199 6.78 -5.72 24.20
N PRO A 200 6.36 -6.74 24.97
CA PRO A 200 6.27 -8.11 24.44
C PRO A 200 5.26 -8.25 23.30
N LEU A 201 4.13 -7.53 23.36
CA LEU A 201 3.10 -7.54 22.32
C LEU A 201 3.57 -6.84 21.05
N LEU A 202 4.34 -5.75 21.21
CA LEU A 202 4.97 -5.04 20.09
C LEU A 202 6.05 -5.89 19.42
N LYS A 203 6.89 -6.59 20.20
CA LYS A 203 7.93 -7.49 19.66
C LYS A 203 7.37 -8.66 18.85
N ALA A 204 6.15 -9.10 19.13
CA ALA A 204 5.46 -10.09 18.30
C ALA A 204 5.10 -9.55 16.91
N ASN A 205 5.04 -8.23 16.74
CA ASN A 205 4.67 -7.53 15.52
C ASN A 205 5.80 -6.55 15.13
N ARG A 206 6.93 -7.10 14.64
CA ARG A 206 8.16 -6.33 14.39
C ARG A 206 7.97 -5.11 13.49
N TYR A 207 7.07 -5.21 12.51
CA TYR A 207 6.71 -4.13 11.59
C TYR A 207 6.20 -2.85 12.29
N LEU A 208 5.76 -2.93 13.56
CA LEU A 208 5.38 -1.76 14.36
C LEU A 208 6.57 -1.02 14.96
N LEU A 209 7.71 -1.69 15.13
CA LEU A 209 8.92 -1.15 15.79
C LEU A 209 10.00 -0.76 14.80
N GLU A 210 10.15 -1.56 13.75
CA GLU A 210 11.21 -1.45 12.76
C GLU A 210 10.57 -1.17 11.39
N GLU A 211 11.27 -0.37 10.58
CA GLU A 211 10.93 -0.20 9.16
C GLU A 211 11.57 -1.34 8.38
N GLU A 212 10.83 -1.88 7.41
CA GLU A 212 11.35 -2.94 6.55
C GLU A 212 12.16 -2.32 5.40
N ASP A 213 13.29 -2.95 5.09
CA ASP A 213 14.13 -2.50 4.00
C ASP A 213 13.38 -2.65 2.67
N THR A 214 13.24 -1.55 1.93
CA THR A 214 12.72 -1.60 0.56
C THR A 214 13.66 -2.48 -0.27
N TYR A 215 13.18 -3.64 -0.73
CA TYR A 215 13.96 -4.48 -1.64
C TYR A 215 14.22 -3.71 -2.94
N GLU A 216 15.48 -3.39 -3.20
CA GLU A 216 15.91 -2.82 -4.47
C GLU A 216 16.37 -3.97 -5.38
N PRO A 217 15.66 -4.23 -6.49
CA PRO A 217 16.10 -5.23 -7.45
C PRO A 217 17.52 -4.90 -7.94
N PRO A 218 18.36 -5.92 -8.18
CA PRO A 218 19.68 -5.66 -8.74
C PRO A 218 19.55 -4.93 -10.07
N SER A 219 20.41 -3.93 -10.29
CA SER A 219 20.45 -3.20 -11.56
C SER A 219 20.72 -4.17 -12.71
N ASP A 220 19.76 -4.29 -13.62
CA ASP A 220 19.92 -5.04 -14.85
C ASP A 220 20.73 -4.18 -15.84
N PRO A 221 21.89 -4.64 -16.34
CA PRO A 221 22.66 -3.90 -17.34
C PRO A 221 21.87 -3.58 -18.63
N ASP A 222 20.80 -4.33 -18.90
CA ASP A 222 19.96 -4.16 -20.09
C ASP A 222 18.75 -3.23 -19.83
N SER A 223 18.48 -2.81 -18.59
CA SER A 223 17.31 -1.99 -18.21
C SER A 223 17.27 -0.57 -18.80
N GLY A 224 18.41 -0.06 -19.25
CA GLY A 224 18.52 1.26 -19.91
C GLY A 224 18.75 1.20 -21.41
N LEU A 225 18.78 0.01 -22.02
CA LEU A 225 19.06 -0.15 -23.45
C LEU A 225 17.75 -0.11 -24.25
N SER A 226 17.81 0.49 -25.44
CA SER A 226 16.71 0.44 -26.39
C SER A 226 16.48 -0.99 -26.89
N LEU A 227 15.26 -1.28 -27.35
CA LEU A 227 14.93 -2.57 -27.95
C LEU A 227 15.85 -2.91 -29.14
N GLU A 228 16.25 -1.89 -29.91
CA GLU A 228 17.19 -2.04 -31.02
C GLU A 228 18.58 -2.46 -30.53
N GLU A 229 19.14 -1.79 -29.53
CA GLU A 229 20.45 -2.13 -28.96
C GLU A 229 20.46 -3.52 -28.34
N LEU A 230 19.39 -3.88 -27.63
CA LEU A 230 19.21 -5.21 -27.08
C LEU A 230 19.15 -6.27 -28.19
N GLY A 231 18.42 -5.98 -29.27
CA GLY A 231 18.34 -6.80 -30.46
C GLY A 231 19.70 -6.97 -31.15
N MET A 232 20.45 -5.89 -31.36
CA MET A 232 21.79 -5.94 -31.96
C MET A 232 22.79 -6.70 -31.08
N ARG A 233 22.71 -6.54 -29.76
CA ARG A 233 23.53 -7.30 -28.80
C ARG A 233 23.20 -8.79 -28.83
N ALA A 234 21.93 -9.15 -28.94
CA ALA A 234 21.50 -10.54 -29.11
C ALA A 234 21.99 -11.11 -30.46
N LEU A 235 21.87 -10.35 -31.55
CA LEU A 235 22.30 -10.77 -32.88
C LEU A 235 23.83 -10.92 -32.99
N SER A 236 24.60 -10.02 -32.37
CA SER A 236 26.08 -10.10 -32.36
C SER A 236 26.62 -11.29 -31.57
N ARG A 237 25.85 -11.83 -30.62
CA ARG A 237 26.19 -13.05 -29.86
C ARG A 237 25.92 -14.34 -30.64
N LEU A 238 25.18 -14.30 -31.74
CA LEU A 238 24.90 -15.48 -32.56
C LEU A 238 26.17 -15.93 -33.29
N PRO A 239 26.52 -17.24 -33.27
CA PRO A 239 27.61 -17.75 -34.07
C PRO A 239 27.30 -17.56 -35.55
N ARG A 240 28.32 -17.19 -36.33
CA ARG A 240 28.19 -16.82 -37.75
C ARG A 240 27.44 -17.86 -38.58
N ASP A 241 27.70 -19.15 -38.34
CA ASP A 241 27.08 -20.23 -39.10
C ASP A 241 25.55 -20.27 -38.87
N ARG A 242 25.11 -20.16 -37.60
CA ARG A 242 23.67 -20.09 -37.28
C ARG A 242 23.02 -18.81 -37.81
N ALA A 243 23.76 -17.70 -37.85
CA ALA A 243 23.25 -16.46 -38.42
C ALA A 243 23.04 -16.61 -39.94
N ILE A 244 23.97 -17.25 -40.66
CA ILE A 244 23.85 -17.53 -42.09
C ILE A 244 22.68 -18.49 -42.36
N ASP A 245 22.58 -19.57 -41.60
CA ASP A 245 21.48 -20.53 -41.72
C ASP A 245 20.13 -19.86 -41.43
N GLY A 246 20.09 -18.99 -40.41
CA GLY A 246 18.91 -18.19 -40.07
C GLY A 246 18.49 -17.24 -41.19
N ILE A 247 19.45 -16.57 -41.84
CA ILE A 247 19.20 -15.70 -43.00
C ILE A 247 18.63 -16.52 -44.17
N HIS A 248 19.19 -17.70 -44.43
CA HIS A 248 18.70 -18.57 -45.50
C HIS A 248 17.29 -19.08 -45.20
N ALA A 249 17.04 -19.56 -43.98
CA ALA A 249 15.73 -20.03 -43.55
C ALA A 249 14.67 -18.91 -43.59
N PHE A 250 15.03 -17.70 -43.15
CA PHE A 250 14.14 -16.54 -43.20
C PHE A 250 13.81 -16.15 -44.64
N ASN A 251 14.80 -16.09 -45.53
CA ASN A 251 14.57 -15.76 -46.93
C ASN A 251 13.71 -16.82 -47.64
N ALA A 252 13.91 -18.11 -47.34
CA ALA A 252 13.09 -19.19 -47.87
C ALA A 252 11.63 -19.08 -47.40
N MET A 253 11.41 -18.92 -46.09
CA MET A 253 10.08 -18.72 -45.53
C MET A 253 9.38 -17.47 -46.11
N ARG A 254 10.13 -16.37 -46.28
CA ARG A 254 9.60 -15.14 -46.89
C ARG A 254 9.15 -15.38 -48.33
N GLU A 255 9.95 -16.08 -49.13
CA GLU A 255 9.58 -16.38 -50.52
C GLU A 255 8.33 -17.27 -50.57
N ASP A 256 8.24 -18.30 -49.74
CA ASP A 256 7.07 -19.18 -49.62
C ASP A 256 5.81 -18.38 -49.21
N LEU A 257 5.96 -17.46 -48.26
CA LEU A 257 4.87 -16.60 -47.80
C LEU A 257 4.42 -15.63 -48.90
N VAL A 258 5.35 -15.00 -49.62
CA VAL A 258 5.04 -14.11 -50.74
C VAL A 258 4.36 -14.90 -51.86
N GLN A 259 4.80 -16.13 -52.15
CA GLN A 259 4.17 -17.00 -53.13
C GLN A 259 2.74 -17.39 -52.72
N PHE A 260 2.52 -17.67 -51.43
CA PHE A 260 1.20 -17.96 -50.88
C PHE A 260 0.25 -16.75 -50.96
N LEU A 261 0.76 -15.54 -50.68
CA LEU A 261 -0.06 -14.31 -50.64
C LEU A 261 -0.28 -13.69 -52.03
N ARG A 262 0.59 -13.95 -53.02
CA ARG A 262 0.48 -13.42 -54.40
C ARG A 262 -0.89 -13.64 -55.06
N PRO A 263 -1.53 -14.82 -55.04
CA PRO A 263 -2.85 -15.01 -55.65
C PRO A 263 -3.95 -14.19 -54.97
N PHE A 264 -3.91 -14.03 -53.64
CA PHE A 264 -4.88 -13.21 -52.91
C PHE A 264 -4.80 -11.73 -53.33
N ALA A 265 -3.58 -11.23 -53.58
CA ALA A 265 -3.37 -9.88 -54.08
C ALA A 265 -3.83 -9.70 -55.55
N GLN A 266 -3.74 -10.74 -56.39
CA GLN A 266 -4.19 -10.71 -57.78
C GLN A 266 -5.72 -10.80 -57.89
N ASP A 267 -6.35 -11.62 -57.05
CA ASP A 267 -7.80 -11.83 -57.03
C ASP A 267 -8.55 -10.78 -56.18
N GLY A 268 -7.83 -9.88 -55.50
CA GLY A 268 -8.40 -8.86 -54.61
C GLY A 268 -9.10 -9.45 -53.37
N LYS A 269 -8.73 -10.65 -52.95
CA LYS A 269 -9.37 -11.39 -51.86
C LYS A 269 -8.73 -11.04 -50.52
N VAL A 270 -9.56 -10.78 -49.50
CA VAL A 270 -9.10 -10.56 -48.12
C VAL A 270 -8.60 -11.88 -47.52
N VAL A 271 -7.40 -11.85 -46.95
CA VAL A 271 -6.78 -13.01 -46.27
C VAL A 271 -7.40 -13.18 -44.89
N SER A 272 -7.82 -14.40 -44.56
CA SER A 272 -8.41 -14.73 -43.25
C SER A 272 -7.40 -15.40 -42.30
N ASP A 273 -7.68 -15.37 -40.99
CA ASP A 273 -6.86 -16.04 -39.97
C ASP A 273 -6.70 -17.56 -40.22
N SER A 274 -7.73 -18.22 -40.72
CA SER A 274 -7.67 -19.65 -41.07
C SER A 274 -6.70 -19.95 -42.20
N ASP A 275 -6.56 -19.05 -43.18
CA ASP A 275 -5.65 -19.23 -44.32
C ASP A 275 -4.18 -19.17 -43.86
N VAL A 276 -3.87 -18.24 -42.95
CA VAL A 276 -2.54 -18.06 -42.37
C VAL A 276 -2.16 -19.26 -41.49
N LYS A 277 -3.08 -19.73 -40.64
CA LYS A 277 -2.85 -20.92 -39.81
C LYS A 277 -2.56 -22.16 -40.63
N THR A 278 -3.36 -22.40 -41.67
CA THR A 278 -3.17 -23.56 -42.58
C THR A 278 -1.82 -23.52 -43.28
N PHE A 279 -1.35 -22.32 -43.69
CA PHE A 279 -0.02 -22.14 -44.28
C PHE A 279 1.11 -22.55 -43.32
N PHE A 280 1.08 -22.07 -42.08
CA PHE A 280 2.13 -22.40 -41.11
C PHE A 280 2.09 -23.87 -40.66
N GLU A 281 0.92 -24.48 -40.56
CA GLU A 281 0.78 -25.92 -40.30
C GLU A 281 1.46 -26.76 -41.40
N THR A 282 1.16 -26.44 -42.66
CA THR A 282 1.78 -27.10 -43.82
C THR A 282 3.30 -26.89 -43.86
N LEU A 283 3.77 -25.68 -43.53
CA LEU A 283 5.19 -25.35 -43.45
C LEU A 283 5.90 -26.19 -42.37
N MET A 284 5.29 -26.34 -41.19
CA MET A 284 5.82 -27.12 -40.09
C MET A 284 5.86 -28.62 -40.40
N GLU A 285 4.82 -29.17 -41.03
CA GLU A 285 4.79 -30.58 -41.45
C GLU A 285 5.91 -30.90 -42.44
N ARG A 286 6.12 -30.02 -43.44
CA ARG A 286 7.21 -30.17 -44.42
C ARG A 286 8.58 -30.16 -43.75
N HIS A 287 8.80 -29.27 -42.78
CA HIS A 287 10.08 -29.17 -42.09
C HIS A 287 10.31 -30.32 -41.09
N ARG A 288 9.25 -30.90 -40.53
CA ARG A 288 9.32 -32.06 -39.64
C ARG A 288 9.71 -33.34 -40.38
N GLY A 289 9.27 -33.51 -41.63
CA GLY A 289 9.63 -34.65 -42.48
C GLY A 289 11.04 -34.58 -43.09
N GLN A 290 11.73 -33.45 -43.00
CA GLN A 290 13.11 -33.28 -43.50
C GLN A 290 14.19 -33.57 -42.44
N ASN A 291 13.81 -33.63 -41.16
CA ASN A 291 14.73 -33.85 -40.02
C ASN A 291 14.70 -35.29 -39.45
N THR A 292 14.06 -36.23 -40.16
CA THR A 292 14.04 -37.67 -39.86
C THR A 292 14.80 -38.45 -40.92
#